data_AF-A0A453NN42-F1
#
_entry.id   AF-A0A453NN42-F1
#
_cell.length_a   1.000
_cell.length_b   1.000
_cell.length_c   1.000
_cell.angle_alpha   90.00
_cell.angle_beta   90.00
_cell.angle_gamma   90.00
#
_symmetry.space_group_name_H-M   'P 1'
#
loop_
_entity.id
_entity.type
_entity.pdbx_description
1 polymer ?
#
loop_
_entity_poly.entity_id
_entity_poly.type
_entity_poly.pdbx_seq_one_letter_code
_entity_poly.pdbx_strand_id
1 'polypeptide(L)' 'MRQAQGTNLCGYVVCENIRMKTSERKLADKNFQLLQMRDQLLEDDRMKALQEEIVEFFLEQVIDPNGEYYYP' A
#
# COMPACT_ATOMS: atom_id res chain seq x y z
N MET A 1 -8.88 1.46 8.64
CA MET A 1 -9.85 1.31 7.53
C MET A 1 -10.67 0.05 7.74
N ARG A 2 -11.96 0.07 7.42
CA ARG A 2 -12.80 -1.13 7.31
C ARG A 2 -13.16 -1.28 5.84
N GLN A 3 -12.95 -2.45 5.26
CA GLN A 3 -13.37 -2.72 3.88
C GLN A 3 -14.90 -2.79 3.79
N ALA A 4 -15.47 -2.35 2.67
CA ALA A 4 -16.87 -2.59 2.34
C ALA A 4 -17.12 -4.10 2.14
N GLN A 5 -18.28 -4.56 2.59
CA GLN A 5 -18.70 -5.96 2.42
C GLN A 5 -18.88 -6.29 0.94
N GLY A 6 -18.45 -7.50 0.54
CA GLY A 6 -18.55 -7.96 -0.85
C GLY A 6 -17.40 -7.49 -1.75
N THR A 7 -16.37 -6.85 -1.19
CA THR A 7 -15.15 -6.49 -1.93
C THR A 7 -14.04 -7.52 -1.71
N ASN A 8 -13.05 -7.54 -2.61
CA ASN A 8 -11.84 -8.38 -2.52
C ASN A 8 -10.61 -7.58 -2.02
N LEU A 9 -10.84 -6.53 -1.23
CA LEU A 9 -9.80 -5.55 -0.86
C LEU A 9 -9.06 -5.88 0.44
N CYS A 10 -9.37 -7.00 1.08
CA CYS A 10 -8.87 -7.34 2.42
C CYS A 10 -7.35 -7.37 2.50
N GLY A 11 -6.67 -7.91 1.49
CA GLY A 11 -5.21 -7.99 1.42
C GLY A 11 -4.57 -6.60 1.46
N TYR A 12 -5.07 -5.69 0.63
CA TYR A 12 -4.63 -4.30 0.59
C TYR A 12 -4.81 -3.61 1.95
N VAL A 13 -6.00 -3.75 2.56
CA VAL A 13 -6.27 -3.15 3.88
C VAL A 13 -5.33 -3.70 4.96
N VAL A 14 -4.96 -4.97 4.91
CA VAL A 14 -3.99 -5.58 5.82
C VAL A 14 -2.58 -5.02 5.57
N CYS A 15 -2.12 -4.98 4.32
CA CYS A 15 -0.82 -4.42 3.95
C CYS A 15 -0.66 -2.98 4.44
N GLU A 16 -1.69 -2.15 4.25
CA GLU A 16 -1.68 -0.78 4.72
C GLU A 16 -1.64 -0.69 6.26
N ASN A 17 -2.41 -1.53 6.97
CA ASN A 17 -2.37 -1.56 8.43
C ASN A 17 -0.98 -1.95 8.97
N ILE A 18 -0.31 -2.92 8.33
CA ILE A 18 1.05 -3.31 8.69
C ILE A 18 1.98 -2.10 8.51
N ARG A 19 1.96 -1.49 7.32
CA ARG A 19 2.80 -0.32 6.97
C ARG A 19 2.61 0.86 7.91
N MET A 20 1.37 1.12 8.34
CA MET A 20 1.06 2.18 9.31
C MET A 20 1.59 1.89 10.72
N LYS A 21 1.77 0.62 11.07
CA LYS A 21 2.19 0.19 12.41
C LYS A 21 3.69 -0.12 12.49
N THR A 22 4.33 -0.46 11.38
CA THR A 22 5.77 -0.70 11.29
C THR A 22 6.56 0.60 11.22
N SER A 23 7.84 0.53 11.57
CA SER A 23 8.71 1.69 11.87
C SER A 23 9.15 2.51 10.65
N GLU A 24 8.90 2.05 9.43
CA GLU A 24 9.33 2.74 8.19
C GLU A 24 8.70 4.13 8.01
N ARG A 25 7.51 4.37 8.59
CA ARG A 25 6.84 5.69 8.54
C ARG A 25 6.84 6.44 9.88
N LYS A 26 7.41 5.88 10.96
CA LYS A 26 7.19 6.38 12.33
C LYS A 26 7.92 7.67 12.73
N LEU A 27 8.84 8.25 11.96
CA LEU A 27 9.74 9.27 12.55
C LEU A 27 10.16 10.51 11.71
N ALA A 28 9.36 10.99 10.75
CA ALA A 28 9.66 12.26 10.07
C ALA A 28 8.43 13.15 9.89
N ASP A 29 8.55 14.46 10.09
CA ASP A 29 7.48 15.46 9.92
C ASP A 29 6.79 15.38 8.53
N LYS A 30 7.54 15.00 7.49
CA LYS A 30 6.99 14.73 6.14
C LYS A 30 5.96 13.60 6.13
N ASN A 31 6.12 12.58 6.96
CA ASN A 31 5.14 11.49 7.05
C ASN A 31 3.84 11.96 7.70
N PHE A 32 3.87 12.91 8.64
CA PHE A 32 2.65 13.43 9.25
C PHE A 32 1.77 14.19 8.26
N GLN A 33 2.36 15.05 7.43
CA GLN A 33 1.63 15.75 6.36
C GLN A 33 1.07 14.78 5.33
N LEU A 34 1.86 13.78 4.91
CA LEU A 34 1.39 12.73 4.00
C LEU A 34 0.25 11.90 4.60
N LEU A 35 0.29 11.61 5.90
CA LEU A 35 -0.80 10.92 6.59
C LEU A 35 -2.08 11.76 6.62
N GLN A 36 -1.98 13.06 6.92
CA GLN A 36 -3.12 13.97 6.88
C GLN A 36 -3.72 14.06 5.47
N MET A 37 -2.89 14.23 4.44
CA MET A 37 -3.37 14.26 3.05
C MET A 37 -4.08 12.95 2.67
N ARG A 38 -3.51 11.81 3.07
CA ARG A 38 -4.12 10.49 2.85
C ARG A 38 -5.46 10.32 3.58
N ASP A 39 -5.62 10.87 4.78
CA ASP A 39 -6.89 10.82 5.51
C ASP A 39 -7.97 11.75 4.93
N GLN A 40 -7.59 12.72 4.09
CA GLN A 40 -8.51 13.58 3.35
C GLN A 40 -8.97 12.97 2.02
N LEU A 41 -8.32 11.90 1.54
CA LEU A 41 -8.71 11.23 0.30
C LEU A 41 -10.00 10.44 0.46
N LEU A 42 -10.76 10.36 -0.64
CA LEU A 42 -11.86 9.40 -0.74
C LEU A 42 -11.30 7.97 -0.61
N GLU A 43 -12.13 7.07 -0.09
CA GLU A 43 -11.70 5.68 0.15
C GLU A 43 -11.22 4.99 -1.14
N ASP A 44 -11.93 5.20 -2.24
CA ASP A 44 -11.59 4.65 -3.55
C ASP A 44 -10.24 5.16 -4.07
N ASP A 45 -9.94 6.44 -3.88
CA ASP A 45 -8.67 7.05 -4.31
C ASP A 45 -7.51 6.53 -3.47
N ARG A 46 -7.72 6.38 -2.16
CA ARG A 46 -6.72 5.77 -1.27
C ARG A 46 -6.45 4.32 -1.64
N MET A 47 -7.49 3.57 -2.02
CA MET A 47 -7.36 2.18 -2.44
C MET A 47 -6.62 2.05 -3.77
N LYS A 48 -6.88 2.94 -4.75
CA LYS A 48 -6.13 2.98 -6.00
C LYS A 48 -4.65 3.29 -5.77
N ALA A 49 -4.34 4.32 -4.98
CA ALA A 49 -2.95 4.66 -4.68
C ALA A 49 -2.19 3.50 -4.01
N LEU A 50 -2.88 2.76 -3.11
CA LEU A 50 -2.31 1.57 -2.47
C LEU A 50 -2.11 0.41 -3.45
N GLN A 51 -3.02 0.22 -4.41
CA GLN A 51 -2.87 -0.77 -5.47
C GLN A 51 -1.68 -0.43 -6.37
N GLU A 52 -1.54 0.83 -6.78
CA GLU A 52 -0.42 1.32 -7.60
C GLU A 52 0.93 1.10 -6.90
N GLU A 53 1.04 1.46 -5.62
CA GLU A 53 2.28 1.27 -4.82
C GLU A 53 2.66 -0.22 -4.73
N ILE A 54 1.67 -1.12 -4.59
CA ILE A 54 1.93 -2.57 -4.56
C ILE A 54 2.33 -3.11 -5.94
N VAL A 55 1.72 -2.60 -7.02
CA VAL A 55 2.10 -2.97 -8.39
C VAL A 55 3.53 -2.52 -8.68
N GLU A 56 3.91 -1.30 -8.28
CA GLU A 56 5.28 -0.79 -8.39
C GLU A 56 6.25 -1.69 -7.64
N PHE A 57 5.95 -2.04 -6.37
CA PHE A 57 6.77 -2.99 -5.62
C PHE A 57 6.94 -4.33 -6.34
N PHE A 58 5.86 -4.89 -6.90
CA PHE A 58 5.96 -6.13 -7.66
C PHE A 58 6.84 -5.99 -8.90
N LEU A 59 6.69 -4.90 -9.65
CA LEU A 59 7.50 -4.64 -10.85
C LEU A 59 9.00 -4.45 -10.52
N GLU A 60 9.31 -3.84 -9.39
CA GLU A 60 10.71 -3.58 -9.01
C GLU A 60 11.39 -4.76 -8.33
N GLN A 61 10.68 -5.47 -7.45
CA GLN A 61 11.29 -6.38 -6.48
C GLN A 61 10.96 -7.85 -6.71
N VAL A 62 9.91 -8.14 -7.48
CA VAL A 62 9.34 -9.50 -7.56
C VAL A 62 9.35 -10.02 -8.98
N ILE A 63 8.95 -9.19 -9.95
CA ILE A 63 8.92 -9.55 -11.37
C ILE A 63 10.31 -9.27 -11.95
N ASP A 64 11.03 -10.31 -12.37
CA ASP A 64 12.25 -10.13 -13.17
C ASP A 64 11.94 -9.33 -14.44
N PRO A 65 12.84 -8.48 -14.96
CA PRO A 65 12.68 -7.85 -16.27
C PRO A 65 12.31 -8.79 -17.44
N ASN A 66 12.58 -10.10 -17.36
CA ASN A 66 12.11 -11.08 -18.37
C ASN A 66 10.76 -11.75 -18.01
N GLY A 67 10.14 -11.37 -16.88
CA GLY A 67 8.88 -11.91 -16.38
C GLY A 67 9.01 -13.19 -15.56
N GLU A 68 10.23 -13.60 -15.20
CA GLU A 68 10.50 -14.87 -14.51
C GLU A 68 10.58 -14.69 -12.98
N TYR A 69 9.80 -15.45 -12.23
CA TYR A 69 9.87 -15.45 -10.77
C TYR A 69 10.83 -16.54 -10.30
N TYR A 70 12.03 -16.15 -9.84
CA TYR A 70 13.00 -17.09 -9.25
C TYR A 70 12.84 -17.11 -7.73
N TYR A 71 12.22 -18.18 -7.22
CA TYR A 71 12.29 -18.55 -5.81
C TYR A 71 13.51 -19.49 -5.62
N PRO A 72 14.45 -19.21 -4.69
CA PRO A 72 15.58 -20.10 -4.41
C PRO A 72 15.18 -21.42 -3.75
#